data_AF-A0A6C1RMX2-F1
#
_entry.id   AF-A0A6C1RMX2-F1
#
_cell.length_a   1.000
_cell.length_b   1.000
_cell.length_c   1.000
_cell.angle_alpha   90.00
_cell.angle_beta   90.00
_cell.angle_gamma   90.00
#
_symmetry.space_group_name_H-M   'P 1'
#
loop_
_entity.id
_entity.type
_entity.pdbx_description
1 polymer ?
#
loop_
_entity_poly.entity_id
_entity_poly.type
_entity_poly.pdbx_seq_one_letter_code
_entity_poly.pdbx_strand_id
1 'polypeptide(L)'
;MKTTRVLVTVMVLLLCVGALVYAQRPLDRGTINRWADSMDEFERWSEAQGDLDSFDDDYDDYDDPMDFETAFAQAAREHAEIRRIISRHGFSDGAEWAQIGARIMRAYGAVQMGEQAPEYRSEMQRQLDELEDNPHFDDETRAMMRRQMEEAMGTMSQVWDAPEADVAAVRANRARLERLFED
;
A
#
# COMPACT_ATOMS: atom_id res chain seq x y z
N MET A 1 29.37 -22.45 -41.36
CA MET A 1 28.56 -21.20 -41.47
C MET A 1 27.06 -21.42 -41.23
N LYS A 2 26.42 -22.50 -41.72
CA LYS A 2 25.00 -22.80 -41.42
C LYS A 2 24.75 -23.20 -39.95
N THR A 3 25.63 -24.00 -39.37
CA THR A 3 25.56 -24.47 -37.97
C THR A 3 25.74 -23.35 -36.95
N THR A 4 26.64 -22.40 -37.22
CA THR A 4 26.89 -21.22 -36.37
C THR A 4 25.67 -20.28 -36.32
N ARG A 5 24.93 -20.15 -37.43
CA ARG A 5 23.70 -19.33 -37.49
C ARG A 5 22.56 -19.94 -36.67
N VAL A 6 22.38 -21.27 -36.75
CA VAL A 6 21.35 -21.98 -35.96
C VAL A 6 21.65 -21.89 -34.46
N LEU A 7 22.91 -21.99 -34.06
CA LEU A 7 23.32 -21.91 -32.65
C LEU A 7 23.08 -20.51 -32.04
N VAL A 8 23.33 -19.45 -32.82
CA VAL A 8 23.05 -18.07 -32.40
C VAL A 8 21.54 -17.81 -32.31
N THR A 9 20.74 -18.35 -33.24
CA THR A 9 19.27 -18.21 -33.19
C THR A 9 18.65 -18.92 -31.98
N VAL A 10 19.13 -20.11 -31.61
CA VAL A 10 18.66 -20.84 -30.42
C VAL A 10 19.07 -20.12 -29.13
N MET A 11 20.27 -19.54 -29.09
CA MET A 11 20.76 -18.78 -27.93
C MET A 11 19.98 -17.47 -27.70
N VAL A 12 19.59 -16.77 -28.77
CA VAL A 12 18.73 -15.58 -28.69
C VAL A 12 17.31 -15.93 -28.25
N LEU A 13 16.78 -17.08 -28.68
CA LEU A 13 15.46 -17.57 -28.24
C LEU A 13 15.44 -17.97 -26.76
N LEU A 14 16.52 -18.55 -26.23
CA LEU A 14 16.66 -18.88 -24.80
C LEU A 14 16.80 -17.63 -23.91
N LEU A 15 17.41 -16.55 -24.42
CA LEU A 15 17.53 -15.27 -23.71
C LEU A 15 16.19 -14.50 -23.62
N CYS A 16 15.27 -14.70 -24.55
CA CYS A 16 13.94 -14.05 -24.51
C CYS A 16 12.95 -14.73 -23.54
N VAL A 17 13.17 -15.99 -23.14
CA VAL A 17 12.28 -16.69 -22.19
C VAL A 17 12.53 -16.24 -20.74
N GLY A 18 13.75 -15.79 -20.41
CA GLY A 18 14.09 -15.29 -19.06
C GLY A 18 13.54 -13.91 -18.73
N ALA A 19 13.04 -13.17 -19.73
CA ALA A 19 12.40 -11.85 -19.55
C ALA A 19 10.87 -11.95 -19.43
N LEU A 20 10.30 -13.16 -19.42
CA LEU A 20 8.89 -13.36 -19.12
C LEU A 20 8.68 -13.15 -17.62
N VAL A 21 8.46 -11.89 -17.27
CA VAL A 21 7.50 -11.50 -16.24
C VAL A 21 7.93 -11.95 -14.83
N TYR A 22 8.84 -11.18 -14.22
CA TYR A 22 8.69 -10.88 -12.78
C TYR A 22 7.46 -9.97 -12.61
N ALA A 23 6.28 -10.47 -12.96
CA ALA A 23 5.08 -9.95 -12.32
C ALA A 23 5.28 -10.32 -10.86
N GLN A 24 5.39 -9.30 -10.01
CA GLN A 24 5.18 -9.47 -8.59
C GLN A 24 3.97 -10.38 -8.43
N ARG A 25 4.15 -11.53 -7.77
CA ARG A 25 3.02 -12.44 -7.57
C ARG A 25 1.90 -11.62 -6.91
N PRO A 26 0.66 -11.72 -7.42
CA PRO A 26 -0.47 -11.11 -6.75
C PRO A 26 -0.46 -11.50 -5.27
N LEU A 27 -0.87 -10.59 -4.40
CA LEU A 27 -1.10 -10.96 -3.02
C LEU A 27 -2.09 -12.14 -2.99
N ASP A 28 -1.69 -13.22 -2.32
CA ASP A 28 -2.58 -14.34 -2.06
C ASP A 28 -3.04 -14.33 -0.61
N ARG A 29 -4.13 -15.05 -0.33
CA ARG A 29 -4.69 -15.18 1.03
C ARG A 29 -3.65 -15.65 2.03
N GLY A 30 -2.79 -16.59 1.65
CA GLY A 30 -1.80 -17.15 2.58
C GLY A 30 -0.78 -16.10 2.99
N THR A 31 -0.36 -15.25 2.05
CA THR A 31 0.62 -14.18 2.26
C THR A 31 0.03 -13.04 3.09
N ILE A 32 -1.21 -12.63 2.81
CA ILE A 32 -1.94 -11.66 3.63
C ILE A 32 -2.08 -12.16 5.07
N ASN A 33 -2.49 -13.42 5.26
CA ASN A 33 -2.66 -13.98 6.60
C ASN A 33 -1.34 -14.07 7.36
N ARG A 34 -0.25 -14.55 6.74
CA ARG A 34 1.07 -14.59 7.40
C ARG A 34 1.55 -13.19 7.78
N TRP A 35 1.28 -12.19 6.95
CA TRP A 35 1.63 -10.81 7.27
C TRP A 35 0.80 -10.30 8.44
N ALA A 36 -0.52 -10.49 8.41
CA ALA A 36 -1.40 -10.11 9.51
C ALA A 36 -1.05 -10.83 10.83
N ASP A 37 -0.75 -12.14 10.78
CA ASP A 37 -0.35 -12.91 11.95
C ASP A 37 1.00 -12.41 12.53
N SER A 38 1.88 -11.88 11.66
CA SER A 38 3.13 -11.27 12.10
C SER A 38 2.92 -9.91 12.80
N MET A 39 1.91 -9.14 12.38
CA MET A 39 1.51 -7.89 13.04
C MET A 39 0.90 -8.18 14.42
N ASP A 40 -0.04 -9.13 14.54
CA ASP A 40 -0.61 -9.55 15.84
C ASP A 40 0.49 -10.00 16.83
N GLU A 41 1.55 -10.66 16.34
CA GLU A 41 2.66 -11.07 17.20
C GLU A 41 3.57 -9.91 17.58
N PHE A 42 3.78 -8.98 16.66
CA PHE A 42 4.51 -7.75 16.92
C PHE A 42 3.81 -6.89 17.99
N GLU A 43 2.50 -6.66 17.87
CA GLU A 43 1.70 -5.92 18.86
C GLU A 43 1.80 -6.55 20.25
N ARG A 44 1.52 -7.86 20.36
CA ARG A 44 1.65 -8.58 21.64
C ARG A 44 3.05 -8.54 22.22
N TRP A 45 4.08 -8.54 21.37
CA TRP A 45 5.45 -8.40 21.82
C TRP A 45 5.71 -6.97 22.33
N SER A 46 5.26 -5.96 21.60
CA SER A 46 5.41 -4.55 21.96
C SER A 46 4.72 -4.22 23.29
N GLU A 47 3.46 -4.64 23.45
CA GLU A 47 2.70 -4.51 24.70
C GLU A 47 3.44 -5.14 25.89
N ALA A 48 4.06 -6.30 25.68
CA ALA A 48 4.81 -7.01 26.72
C ALA A 48 6.13 -6.32 27.09
N GLN A 49 6.69 -5.44 26.23
CA GLN A 49 7.87 -4.64 26.57
C GLN A 49 7.54 -3.35 27.32
N GLY A 50 6.27 -2.91 27.34
CA GLY A 50 5.77 -1.81 28.17
C GLY A 50 6.25 -0.43 27.73
N ASP A 51 5.78 0.03 26.56
CA ASP A 51 6.24 1.20 25.80
C ASP A 51 7.63 1.02 25.17
N LEU A 52 7.75 0.06 24.26
CA LEU A 52 8.47 0.42 23.05
C LEU A 52 7.49 1.29 22.26
N ASP A 53 7.92 2.49 21.87
CA ASP A 53 7.17 3.39 21.00
C ASP A 53 6.38 2.53 20.00
N SER A 54 5.05 2.62 20.08
CA SER A 54 4.21 1.79 19.26
C SER A 54 4.58 2.07 17.80
N PHE A 55 4.38 1.12 16.89
CA PHE A 55 4.69 1.39 15.47
C PHE A 55 3.94 2.64 14.96
N ASP A 56 2.87 3.07 15.65
CA ASP A 56 2.14 4.33 15.48
C ASP A 56 2.89 5.59 15.95
N ASP A 57 3.70 5.54 17.01
CA ASP A 57 4.38 6.73 17.56
C ASP A 57 5.59 7.17 16.71
N ASP A 58 6.27 6.22 16.07
CA ASP A 58 7.38 6.51 15.15
C ASP A 58 6.90 7.00 13.76
N TYR A 59 5.59 6.97 13.47
CA TYR A 59 5.05 7.45 12.18
C TYR A 59 5.25 8.95 11.95
N ASP A 60 5.36 9.72 13.03
CA ASP A 60 5.45 11.18 12.97
C ASP A 60 6.83 11.69 12.54
N ASP A 61 7.88 10.84 12.53
CA ASP A 61 9.26 11.22 12.14
C ASP A 61 9.58 10.91 10.66
N TYR A 62 8.61 10.42 9.87
CA TYR A 62 8.78 10.14 8.45
C TYR A 62 8.43 11.35 7.57
N ASP A 63 9.31 11.66 6.61
CA ASP A 63 9.09 12.72 5.60
C ASP A 63 7.84 12.50 4.73
N ASP A 64 7.36 11.26 4.62
CA ASP A 64 6.11 10.89 3.93
C ASP A 64 5.36 9.78 4.71
N PRO A 65 4.24 10.09 5.38
CA PRO A 65 3.45 9.09 6.12
C PRO A 65 2.80 8.04 5.21
N MET A 66 2.87 8.20 3.89
CA MET A 66 2.39 7.21 2.91
C MET A 66 3.50 6.25 2.41
N ASP A 67 4.75 6.42 2.85
CA ASP A 67 5.85 5.49 2.54
C ASP A 67 5.93 4.32 3.52
N PHE A 68 4.86 3.52 3.51
CA PHE A 68 4.72 2.31 4.32
C PHE A 68 5.89 1.33 4.17
N GLU A 69 6.46 1.24 2.96
CA GLU A 69 7.54 0.27 2.69
C GLU A 69 8.82 0.67 3.44
N THR A 70 9.19 1.95 3.39
CA THR A 70 10.36 2.45 4.12
C THR A 70 10.16 2.33 5.62
N ALA A 71 8.98 2.69 6.15
CA ALA A 71 8.66 2.59 7.57
C ALA A 71 8.78 1.14 8.09
N PHE A 72 8.13 0.19 7.42
CA PHE A 72 8.22 -1.23 7.77
C PHE A 72 9.66 -1.77 7.66
N ALA A 73 10.39 -1.39 6.60
CA ALA A 73 11.77 -1.84 6.42
C ALA A 73 12.71 -1.27 7.48
N GLN A 74 12.46 -0.06 7.98
CA GLN A 74 13.24 0.56 9.05
C GLN A 74 13.01 -0.14 10.39
N ALA A 75 11.76 -0.36 10.81
CA ALA A 75 11.48 -1.09 12.04
C ALA A 75 12.09 -2.50 12.03
N ALA A 76 12.00 -3.20 10.89
CA ALA A 76 12.67 -4.50 10.72
C ALA A 76 14.20 -4.40 10.82
N ARG A 77 14.82 -3.27 10.45
CA ARG A 77 16.28 -3.06 10.59
C ARG A 77 16.68 -2.72 12.02
N GLU A 78 15.89 -1.95 12.73
CA GLU A 78 16.24 -1.44 14.05
C GLU A 78 16.01 -2.48 15.16
N HIS A 79 14.97 -3.31 15.03
CA HIS A 79 14.60 -4.26 16.07
C HIS A 79 14.90 -5.70 15.69
N ALA A 80 15.84 -6.32 16.42
CA ALA A 80 16.21 -7.71 16.21
C ALA A 80 15.04 -8.68 16.46
N GLU A 81 14.11 -8.35 17.36
CA GLU A 81 12.93 -9.19 17.60
C GLU A 81 11.93 -9.14 16.45
N ILE A 82 11.69 -7.95 15.87
CA ILE A 82 10.85 -7.81 14.65
C ILE A 82 11.37 -8.73 13.55
N ARG A 83 12.69 -8.80 13.31
CA ARG A 83 13.26 -9.76 12.35
C ARG A 83 12.99 -11.22 12.69
N ARG A 84 12.97 -11.57 13.98
CA ARG A 84 12.66 -12.94 14.40
C ARG A 84 11.18 -13.25 14.17
N ILE A 85 10.29 -12.32 14.48
CA ILE A 85 8.84 -12.44 14.18
C ILE A 85 8.66 -12.65 12.68
N ILE A 86 9.21 -11.76 11.85
CA ILE A 86 9.16 -11.83 10.38
C ILE A 86 9.60 -13.22 9.87
N SER A 87 10.74 -13.73 10.37
CA SER A 87 11.24 -15.04 9.97
C SER A 87 10.35 -16.21 10.43
N ARG A 88 9.76 -16.15 11.65
CA ARG A 88 8.83 -17.16 12.16
C ARG A 88 7.56 -17.26 11.30
N HIS A 89 7.12 -16.13 10.72
CA HIS A 89 5.98 -16.06 9.79
C HIS A 89 6.36 -16.38 8.34
N GLY A 90 7.59 -16.84 8.09
CA GLY A 90 7.99 -17.42 6.81
C GLY A 90 8.35 -16.41 5.73
N PHE A 91 8.63 -15.16 6.10
CA PHE A 91 9.22 -14.17 5.20
C PHE A 91 10.74 -14.35 5.14
N SER A 92 11.32 -14.09 3.98
CA SER A 92 12.75 -14.29 3.73
C SER A 92 13.59 -13.23 4.45
N ASP A 93 13.11 -12.00 4.46
CA ASP A 93 13.74 -10.86 5.12
C ASP A 93 12.74 -9.73 5.40
N GLY A 94 13.22 -8.68 6.08
CA GLY A 94 12.41 -7.52 6.42
C GLY A 94 12.01 -6.66 5.22
N ALA A 95 12.75 -6.70 4.11
CA ALA A 95 12.41 -5.93 2.91
C ALA A 95 11.23 -6.58 2.17
N GLU A 96 11.24 -7.91 2.03
CA GLU A 96 10.09 -8.65 1.50
C GLU A 96 8.84 -8.41 2.34
N TRP A 97 8.96 -8.50 3.67
CA TRP A 97 7.86 -8.26 4.59
C TRP A 97 7.31 -6.82 4.48
N ALA A 98 8.19 -5.83 4.42
CA ALA A 98 7.82 -4.42 4.29
C ALA A 98 7.10 -4.12 2.97
N GLN A 99 7.62 -4.65 1.86
CA GLN A 99 6.98 -4.50 0.56
C GLN A 99 5.58 -5.13 0.52
N ILE A 100 5.41 -6.30 1.15
CA ILE A 100 4.10 -6.96 1.25
C ILE A 100 3.15 -6.12 2.11
N GLY A 101 3.60 -5.62 3.27
CA GLY A 101 2.81 -4.75 4.13
C GLY A 101 2.36 -3.48 3.43
N ALA A 102 3.27 -2.80 2.72
CA ALA A 102 2.94 -1.59 1.96
C ALA A 102 1.90 -1.84 0.87
N ARG A 103 1.99 -2.98 0.16
CA ARG A 103 0.98 -3.39 -0.83
C ARG A 103 -0.38 -3.67 -0.18
N ILE A 104 -0.40 -4.31 0.99
CA ILE A 104 -1.62 -4.57 1.77
C ILE A 104 -2.26 -3.24 2.19
N MET A 105 -1.49 -2.31 2.76
CA MET A 105 -1.98 -1.00 3.22
C MET A 105 -2.56 -0.17 2.07
N ARG A 106 -1.84 -0.04 0.95
CA ARG A 106 -2.33 0.68 -0.24
C ARG A 106 -3.61 0.05 -0.80
N ALA A 107 -3.64 -1.28 -0.96
CA ALA A 107 -4.82 -1.99 -1.46
C ALA A 107 -6.00 -1.92 -0.48
N TYR A 108 -5.76 -1.92 0.83
CA TYR A 108 -6.79 -1.73 1.85
C TYR A 108 -7.37 -0.31 1.78
N GLY A 109 -6.53 0.71 1.71
CA GLY A 109 -6.97 2.09 1.48
C GLY A 109 -7.77 2.25 0.19
N ALA A 110 -7.34 1.61 -0.90
CA ALA A 110 -8.08 1.58 -2.18
C ALA A 110 -9.48 0.96 -2.04
N VAL A 111 -9.59 -0.11 -1.25
CA VAL A 111 -10.87 -0.77 -0.95
C VAL A 111 -11.78 0.16 -0.14
N GLN A 112 -11.28 0.77 0.92
CA GLN A 112 -12.03 1.71 1.76
C GLN A 112 -12.50 2.93 0.95
N MET A 113 -11.60 3.51 0.17
CA MET A 113 -11.91 4.62 -0.74
C MET A 113 -12.94 4.23 -1.79
N GLY A 114 -12.83 3.05 -2.40
CA GLY A 114 -13.78 2.59 -3.41
C GLY A 114 -15.21 2.44 -2.85
N GLU A 115 -15.34 2.04 -1.59
CA GLU A 115 -16.64 1.90 -0.91
C GLU A 115 -17.23 3.23 -0.47
N GLN A 116 -16.40 4.13 0.03
CA GLN A 116 -16.80 5.48 0.43
C GLN A 116 -16.91 6.43 -0.78
N ALA A 117 -16.42 6.03 -1.96
CA ALA A 117 -16.35 6.87 -3.16
C ALA A 117 -17.69 7.48 -3.59
N PRO A 118 -18.86 6.82 -3.47
CA PRO A 118 -20.14 7.44 -3.81
C PRO A 118 -20.51 8.58 -2.85
N GLU A 119 -20.34 8.37 -1.54
CA GLU A 119 -20.64 9.36 -0.51
C GLU A 119 -19.65 10.52 -0.57
N TYR A 120 -18.35 10.20 -0.65
CA TYR A 120 -17.29 11.20 -0.84
C TYR A 120 -17.51 12.04 -2.10
N ARG A 121 -17.86 11.43 -3.24
CA ARG A 121 -18.18 12.18 -4.46
C ARG A 121 -19.41 13.06 -4.31
N SER A 122 -20.44 12.59 -3.63
CA SER A 122 -21.64 13.39 -3.38
C SER A 122 -21.34 14.60 -2.49
N GLU A 123 -20.54 14.40 -1.44
CA GLU A 123 -20.12 15.47 -0.53
C GLU A 123 -19.23 16.50 -1.23
N MET A 124 -18.28 16.03 -2.05
CA MET A 124 -17.44 16.92 -2.86
C MET A 124 -18.26 17.74 -3.86
N GLN A 125 -19.23 17.13 -4.54
CA GLN A 125 -20.11 17.86 -5.45
C GLN A 125 -20.90 18.94 -4.70
N ARG A 126 -21.42 18.62 -3.51
CA ARG A 126 -22.12 19.58 -2.67
C ARG A 126 -21.22 20.77 -2.29
N GLN A 127 -19.96 20.51 -1.94
CA GLN A 127 -19.01 21.57 -1.62
C GLN A 127 -18.66 22.44 -2.84
N LEU A 128 -18.59 21.85 -4.03
CA LEU A 128 -18.42 22.60 -5.28
C LEU A 128 -19.62 23.48 -5.59
N ASP A 129 -20.84 22.98 -5.40
CA ASP A 129 -22.08 23.74 -5.62
C ASP A 129 -22.18 24.89 -4.60
N GLU A 130 -21.87 24.64 -3.31
CA GLU A 130 -21.79 25.68 -2.27
C GLU A 130 -20.72 26.73 -2.60
N LEU A 131 -19.59 26.30 -3.14
CA LEU A 131 -18.53 27.19 -3.61
C LEU A 131 -19.00 28.00 -4.83
N GLU A 132 -19.87 27.49 -5.69
CA GLU A 132 -20.43 28.19 -6.86
C GLU A 132 -21.54 29.19 -6.51
N ASP A 133 -22.33 28.90 -5.48
CA ASP A 133 -23.44 29.75 -5.06
C ASP A 133 -23.05 30.83 -4.04
N ASN A 134 -21.86 30.74 -3.42
CA ASN A 134 -21.46 31.69 -2.38
C ASN A 134 -21.13 33.09 -2.97
N PRO A 135 -21.85 34.16 -2.60
CA PRO A 135 -21.64 35.50 -3.14
C PRO A 135 -20.44 36.23 -2.52
N HIS A 136 -19.77 35.65 -1.52
CA HIS A 136 -18.62 36.27 -0.84
C HIS A 136 -17.29 36.03 -1.57
N PHE A 137 -17.26 35.15 -2.57
CA PHE A 137 -16.08 34.88 -3.37
C PHE A 137 -16.15 35.59 -4.71
N ASP A 138 -15.08 36.29 -5.09
CA ASP A 138 -14.90 36.73 -6.46
C ASP A 138 -14.54 35.55 -7.38
N ASP A 139 -14.62 35.79 -8.69
CA ASP A 139 -14.41 34.74 -9.70
C ASP A 139 -13.00 34.12 -9.61
N GLU A 140 -12.00 34.92 -9.26
CA GLU A 140 -10.60 34.48 -9.14
C GLU A 140 -10.41 33.54 -7.94
N THR A 141 -10.92 33.93 -6.76
CA THR A 141 -10.87 33.12 -5.54
C THR A 141 -11.64 31.82 -5.72
N ARG A 142 -12.81 31.88 -6.37
CA ARG A 142 -13.63 30.70 -6.67
C ARG A 142 -12.92 29.72 -7.61
N ALA A 143 -12.28 30.23 -8.66
CA ALA A 143 -11.50 29.41 -9.58
C ALA A 143 -10.27 28.78 -8.91
N MET A 144 -9.61 29.51 -8.00
CA MET A 144 -8.50 28.99 -7.22
C MET A 144 -8.95 27.83 -6.30
N MET A 145 -10.03 28.02 -5.54
CA MET A 145 -10.55 26.99 -4.64
C MET A 145 -10.98 25.72 -5.39
N ARG A 146 -11.65 25.87 -6.53
CA ARG A 146 -12.03 24.75 -7.40
C ARG A 146 -10.80 23.93 -7.83
N ARG A 147 -9.76 24.61 -8.31
CA ARG A 147 -8.53 23.93 -8.74
C ARG A 147 -7.86 23.18 -7.59
N GLN A 148 -7.84 23.77 -6.40
CA GLN A 148 -7.27 23.11 -5.22
C GLN A 148 -8.06 21.85 -4.83
N MET A 149 -9.40 21.89 -4.91
CA MET A 149 -10.24 20.72 -4.66
C MET A 149 -10.02 19.61 -5.70
N GLU A 150 -9.96 19.96 -7.00
CA GLU A 150 -9.69 19.01 -8.07
C GLU A 150 -8.29 18.37 -7.95
N GLU A 151 -7.28 19.17 -7.58
CA GLU A 151 -5.93 18.69 -7.32
C GLU A 151 -5.89 17.73 -6.12
N ALA A 152 -6.56 18.08 -5.02
CA ALA A 152 -6.66 17.22 -3.85
C ALA A 152 -7.31 15.86 -4.19
N MET A 153 -8.37 15.86 -5.02
CA MET A 153 -9.01 14.63 -5.49
C MET A 153 -8.08 13.77 -6.36
N GLY A 154 -7.31 14.42 -7.25
CA GLY A 154 -6.33 13.75 -8.10
C GLY A 154 -5.24 13.07 -7.28
N THR A 155 -4.68 13.78 -6.30
CA THR A 155 -3.68 13.25 -5.37
C THR A 155 -4.24 12.10 -4.54
N MET A 156 -5.42 12.26 -3.96
CA MET A 156 -6.05 11.21 -3.13
C MET A 156 -6.30 9.92 -3.92
N SER A 157 -6.65 10.02 -5.21
CA SER A 157 -6.81 8.84 -6.06
C SER A 157 -5.48 8.15 -6.38
N GLN A 158 -4.38 8.90 -6.49
CA GLN A 158 -3.05 8.35 -6.76
C GLN A 158 -2.43 7.70 -5.53
N VAL A 159 -2.65 8.27 -4.34
CA VAL A 159 -2.13 7.76 -3.06
C VAL A 159 -2.60 6.33 -2.79
N TRP A 160 -3.85 6.02 -3.15
CA TRP A 160 -4.44 4.69 -2.95
C TRP A 160 -4.48 3.86 -4.23
N ASP A 161 -3.71 4.22 -5.26
CA ASP A 161 -3.61 3.40 -6.45
C ASP A 161 -2.89 2.09 -6.12
N ALA A 162 -3.53 0.98 -6.45
CA ALA A 162 -3.04 -0.35 -6.12
C ALA A 162 -3.39 -1.33 -7.26
N PRO A 163 -2.53 -2.34 -7.51
CA PRO A 163 -2.84 -3.36 -8.51
C PRO A 163 -4.19 -4.03 -8.25
N GLU A 164 -5.03 -4.17 -9.28
CA GLU A 164 -6.39 -4.72 -9.15
C GLU A 164 -6.41 -6.10 -8.49
N ALA A 165 -5.39 -6.92 -8.76
CA ALA A 165 -5.26 -8.24 -8.15
C ALA A 165 -5.03 -8.17 -6.63
N ASP A 166 -4.30 -7.16 -6.15
CA ASP A 166 -4.05 -6.95 -4.72
C ASP A 166 -5.31 -6.42 -4.03
N VAL A 167 -6.03 -5.49 -4.68
CA VAL A 167 -7.36 -5.01 -4.23
C VAL A 167 -8.35 -6.16 -4.09
N ALA A 168 -8.38 -7.07 -5.07
CA ALA A 168 -9.25 -8.25 -5.02
C ALA A 168 -8.88 -9.20 -3.89
N ALA A 169 -7.57 -9.43 -3.66
CA ALA A 169 -7.09 -10.28 -2.58
C ALA A 169 -7.39 -9.67 -1.21
N VAL A 170 -7.18 -8.37 -1.03
CA VAL A 170 -7.51 -7.65 0.21
C VAL A 170 -9.01 -7.69 0.46
N ARG A 171 -9.86 -7.42 -0.54
CA ARG A 171 -11.32 -7.53 -0.41
C ARG A 171 -11.75 -8.93 0.03
N ALA A 172 -11.10 -9.98 -0.48
CA ALA A 172 -11.39 -11.36 -0.10
C ALA A 172 -10.90 -11.76 1.32
N ASN A 173 -10.05 -10.93 1.95
CA ASN A 173 -9.52 -11.13 3.30
C ASN A 173 -9.90 -9.99 4.27
N ARG A 174 -10.81 -9.10 3.85
CA ARG A 174 -11.26 -7.90 4.56
C ARG A 174 -11.48 -8.12 6.05
N ALA A 175 -12.32 -9.09 6.42
CA ALA A 175 -12.69 -9.29 7.82
C ALA A 175 -11.50 -9.63 8.74
N ARG A 176 -10.38 -10.13 8.19
CA ARG A 176 -9.15 -10.33 8.96
C ARG A 176 -8.39 -9.01 9.12
N LEU A 177 -8.31 -8.22 8.05
CA LEU A 177 -7.60 -6.95 8.03
C LEU A 177 -8.35 -5.87 8.83
N GLU A 178 -9.69 -5.83 8.78
CA GLU A 178 -10.49 -4.94 9.62
C GLU A 178 -10.20 -5.16 11.11
N ARG A 179 -10.19 -6.43 11.56
CA ARG A 179 -9.81 -6.73 12.96
C ARG A 179 -8.39 -6.28 13.31
N LEU A 180 -7.45 -6.44 12.38
CA LEU A 180 -6.07 -6.02 12.60
C LEU A 180 -5.93 -4.50 12.71
N PHE A 181 -6.74 -3.74 11.98
CA PHE A 181 -6.63 -2.27 11.93
C PHE A 181 -7.59 -1.54 12.89
N GLU A 182 -8.52 -2.25 13.52
CA GLU A 182 -9.49 -1.70 14.49
C GLU A 182 -9.11 -1.97 15.96
N ASP A 183 -8.20 -2.91 16.20
CA ASP A 183 -7.64 -3.22 17.53
C ASP A 183 -6.53 -2.20 17.89
#